data_AF-A0A914GBD5-F1
#
_entry.id   AF-A0A914GBD5-F1
#
_cell.length_a   1.000
_cell.length_b   1.000
_cell.length_c   1.000
_cell.angle_alpha   90.00
_cell.angle_beta   90.00
_cell.angle_gamma   90.00
#
_symmetry.space_group_name_H-M   'P 1'
#
loop_
_entity.id
_entity.type
_entity.pdbx_description
1 polymer ?
#
loop_
_entity_poly.entity_id
_entity_poly.type
_entity_poly.pdbx_seq_one_letter_code
_entity_poly.pdbx_strand_id
1 'polypeptide(L)'
;FAICRYIEIQDKLTPFLRKCGFNPKTDLTYIPCSGLTGAFIKDRPEGDALWYTGPCFLEFIDALAKITRDFGGPIRMIVSDKYSVS
;
A
#
# COMPACT_ATOMS: atom_id res chain seq x y z
N PHE A 1 16.65 5.02 -6.85
CA PHE A 1 15.92 5.80 -5.84
C PHE A 1 16.88 6.54 -4.90
N ALA A 2 16.75 7.87 -4.79
CA ALA A 2 17.55 8.66 -3.86
C ALA A 2 16.97 8.62 -2.43
N ILE A 3 17.80 8.25 -1.45
CA ILE A 3 17.39 8.13 -0.04
C ILE A 3 16.85 9.46 0.53
N CYS A 4 17.53 10.58 0.24
CA CYS A 4 17.13 11.90 0.76
C CYS A 4 15.74 12.30 0.27
N ARG A 5 15.43 12.03 -1.01
CA ARG A 5 14.12 12.35 -1.59
C ARG A 5 13.02 11.48 -1.00
N TYR A 6 13.31 10.21 -0.75
CA TYR A 6 12.37 9.30 -0.09
C TYR A 6 12.01 9.78 1.32
N ILE A 7 13.02 10.09 2.14
CA ILE A 7 12.82 10.61 3.51
C ILE A 7 12.02 11.92 3.49
N GLU A 8 12.36 12.85 2.60
CA GLU A 8 11.64 14.12 2.46
C GLU A 8 10.14 13.93 2.12
N ILE A 9 9.81 12.94 1.28
CA ILE A 9 8.42 12.59 0.97
C ILE A 9 7.71 12.05 2.21
N GLN A 10 8.35 11.15 2.96
CA GLN A 10 7.78 10.60 4.20
C GLN A 10 7.52 11.71 5.23
N ASP A 11 8.47 12.63 5.41
CA ASP A 11 8.38 13.73 6.36
C ASP A 11 7.26 14.72 6.01
N LYS A 12 6.98 14.92 4.71
CA LYS A 12 5.88 15.78 4.25
C LYS A 12 4.52 15.08 4.32
N LEU A 13 4.44 13.79 3.99
CA LEU A 13 3.17 13.05 3.95
C LEU A 13 2.69 12.63 5.34
N THR A 14 3.60 12.23 6.24
CA THR A 14 3.23 11.69 7.55
C THR A 14 2.39 12.66 8.40
N PRO A 15 2.72 13.97 8.50
CA PRO A 15 1.90 14.93 9.24
C PRO A 15 0.50 15.10 8.64
N PHE A 16 0.40 15.10 7.30
CA PHE A 16 -0.87 15.21 6.60
C PHE A 16 -1.75 13.98 6.84
N LEU A 17 -1.21 12.77 6.68
CA LEU A 17 -1.95 11.53 6.92
C LEU A 17 -2.37 11.36 8.38
N ARG A 18 -1.53 11.81 9.32
CA ARG A 18 -1.91 11.89 10.74
C ARG A 18 -3.10 12.81 10.97
N LYS A 19 -3.15 13.96 10.28
CA LYS A 19 -4.29 14.89 10.35
C LYS A 19 -5.57 14.28 9.75
N CYS A 20 -5.46 13.40 8.76
CA CYS A 20 -6.57 12.62 8.23
C CYS A 20 -7.06 11.49 9.15
N GLY A 21 -6.39 11.25 10.28
CA GLY A 21 -6.77 10.23 11.27
C GLY A 21 -6.03 8.91 11.15
N PHE A 22 -5.08 8.77 10.21
CA PHE A 22 -4.25 7.56 10.11
C PHE A 22 -3.21 7.50 11.22
N ASN A 23 -3.03 6.34 11.82
CA ASN A 23 -1.94 6.09 12.75
C ASN A 23 -0.66 5.72 11.99
N PRO A 24 0.40 6.55 12.04
CA PRO A 24 1.63 6.28 11.29
C PRO A 24 2.34 4.98 11.62
N LYS A 25 2.08 4.40 12.79
CA LYS A 25 2.73 3.15 13.23
C LYS A 25 2.02 1.90 12.73
N THR A 26 0.69 1.95 12.56
CA THR A 26 -0.12 0.76 12.28
C THR A 26 -0.74 0.80 10.89
N ASP A 27 -1.05 2.00 10.38
CA ASP A 27 -1.87 2.16 9.19
C ASP A 27 -1.04 2.58 7.97
N LEU A 28 0.20 3.03 8.19
CA LEU A 28 1.08 3.55 7.14
C LEU A 28 2.30 2.65 6.95
N THR A 29 2.58 2.32 5.69
CA THR A 29 3.83 1.69 5.26
C THR A 29 4.30 2.39 4.00
N TYR A 30 5.57 2.78 3.97
CA TYR A 30 6.19 3.43 2.82
C TYR A 30 7.08 2.43 2.09
N ILE A 31 6.90 2.35 0.77
CA ILE A 31 7.64 1.45 -0.12
C ILE A 31 8.11 2.29 -1.32
N PRO A 32 9.42 2.43 -1.58
CA PRO A 32 9.91 3.07 -2.79
C PRO A 32 9.66 2.12 -3.97
N CYS A 33 8.84 2.51 -4.95
CA CYS A 33 8.56 1.66 -6.12
C CYS A 33 8.50 2.45 -7.43
N SER A 34 8.60 1.75 -8.57
CA SER A 34 8.51 2.34 -9.91
C SER A 34 7.53 1.55 -10.78
N GLY A 35 6.43 2.18 -11.19
CA GLY A 35 5.44 1.58 -12.09
C GLY A 35 5.94 1.36 -13.52
N LEU A 36 6.97 2.10 -13.95
CA LEU A 36 7.53 1.99 -15.30
C LEU A 36 8.51 0.80 -15.40
N THR A 37 9.38 0.64 -14.40
CA THR A 37 10.42 -0.40 -14.41
C THR A 37 10.03 -1.65 -13.63
N GLY A 38 8.98 -1.61 -12.82
CA GLY A 38 8.56 -2.70 -11.95
C GLY A 38 9.33 -2.82 -10.63
N ALA A 39 10.28 -1.93 -10.36
CA ALA A 39 11.12 -1.99 -9.16
C ALA A 39 10.29 -1.93 -7.87
N PHE A 40 10.54 -2.88 -6.95
CA PHE A 40 9.83 -3.06 -5.67
C PHE A 40 8.33 -3.29 -5.78
N ILE A 41 7.80 -3.61 -6.97
CA ILE A 41 6.41 -4.04 -7.11
C ILE A 41 6.33 -5.52 -6.76
N LYS A 42 6.93 -6.35 -7.61
CA LYS A 42 7.03 -7.80 -7.40
C LYS A 42 8.42 -8.17 -6.89
N ASP A 43 9.45 -7.75 -7.64
CA ASP A 43 10.83 -8.13 -7.40
C ASP A 43 11.66 -6.93 -6.94
N ARG A 44 12.69 -7.19 -6.14
CA ARG A 44 13.67 -6.19 -5.71
C ARG A 44 14.60 -5.86 -6.89
N PRO A 45 14.83 -4.57 -7.19
CA PRO A 45 15.75 -4.19 -8.27
C PRO A 45 17.20 -4.53 -7.93
N GLU A 46 17.96 -4.96 -8.93
CA GLU A 46 19.41 -5.13 -8.82
C GLU A 46 20.11 -3.76 -8.87
N GLY A 47 20.95 -3.46 -7.87
CA GLY A 47 21.81 -2.28 -7.88
C GLY A 47 21.14 -0.92 -7.61
N ASP A 48 19.82 -0.85 -7.45
CA ASP A 48 19.11 0.38 -7.07
C ASP A 48 18.48 0.28 -5.67
N ALA A 49 18.44 1.39 -4.95
CA ALA A 49 17.87 1.54 -3.61
C ALA A 49 18.26 0.44 -2.61
N LEU A 50 19.52 0.01 -2.64
CA LEU A 50 20.06 -0.99 -1.70
C LEU A 50 19.92 -0.58 -0.23
N TRP A 51 19.68 0.71 0.03
CA TRP A 51 19.38 1.26 1.36
C TRP A 51 18.00 0.89 1.90
N TYR A 52 17.05 0.48 1.06
CA TYR A 52 15.72 0.08 1.51
C TYR A 52 15.68 -1.41 1.84
N THR A 53 15.42 -1.76 3.10
CA THR A 53 15.40 -3.16 3.56
C THR A 53 13.97 -3.71 3.79
N GLY A 54 12.94 -2.91 3.52
CA GLY A 54 11.54 -3.31 3.66
C GLY A 54 11.05 -4.23 2.54
N PRO A 55 9.79 -4.67 2.62
CA PRO A 55 9.19 -5.60 1.66
C PRO A 55 8.93 -4.94 0.29
N CYS A 56 8.81 -5.76 -0.76
CA CYS A 56 8.21 -5.33 -2.02
C CYS A 56 6.70 -5.15 -1.84
N PHE A 57 6.06 -4.44 -2.76
CA PHE A 57 4.63 -4.12 -2.67
C PHE A 57 3.74 -5.37 -2.59
N LEU A 58 3.97 -6.37 -3.44
CA LEU A 58 3.18 -7.61 -3.41
C LEU A 58 3.41 -8.41 -2.13
N GLU A 59 4.66 -8.51 -1.66
CA GLU A 59 4.99 -9.17 -0.40
C GLU A 59 4.26 -8.50 0.79
N PHE A 60 4.18 -7.17 0.77
CA PHE A 60 3.46 -6.42 1.78
C PHE A 60 1.97 -6.71 1.75
N ILE A 61 1.34 -6.72 0.57
CA ILE A 61 -0.09 -7.01 0.40
C ILE A 61 -0.43 -8.44 0.87
N ASP A 62 0.40 -9.42 0.50
CA ASP A 62 0.19 -10.81 0.90
C ASP A 62 0.33 -11.03 2.41
N ALA A 63 1.13 -10.19 3.07
CA ALA A 63 1.32 -10.21 4.52
C ALA A 63 0.23 -9.45 5.31
N LEU A 64 -0.69 -8.74 4.64
CA LEU A 64 -1.75 -8.00 5.34
C LEU A 64 -2.66 -8.94 6.13
N ALA A 65 -3.09 -8.46 7.30
CA ALA A 65 -4.02 -9.20 8.14
C ALA A 65 -5.31 -9.49 7.37
N LYS A 66 -5.75 -10.76 7.41
CA LYS A 66 -7.01 -11.16 6.78
C LYS A 66 -8.16 -10.40 7.42
N ILE A 67 -9.01 -9.82 6.59
CA ILE A 67 -10.24 -9.16 7.04
C ILE A 67 -11.17 -10.23 7.62
N THR A 68 -11.57 -10.08 8.88
CA THR A 68 -12.59 -10.91 9.51
C THR A 68 -13.93 -10.64 8.83
N ARG A 69 -14.53 -11.69 8.26
CA ARG A 69 -15.86 -11.62 7.65
C ARG A 69 -16.89 -12.13 8.66
N ASP A 70 -17.95 -11.35 8.86
CA ASP A 70 -19.10 -11.80 9.63
C ASP A 70 -20.02 -12.62 8.71
N PHE A 71 -20.00 -13.94 8.92
CA PHE A 71 -20.84 -14.88 8.18
C PHE A 71 -22.19 -15.14 8.85
N GLY A 72 -22.40 -14.68 10.09
CA GLY A 72 -23.65 -14.85 10.83
C GLY A 72 -24.58 -13.64 10.75
N GLY A 73 -24.06 -12.48 10.32
CA GLY A 73 -24.81 -11.26 10.17
C GLY A 73 -25.81 -11.26 9.00
N PRO A 74 -26.73 -10.28 8.96
CA PRO A 74 -27.67 -10.12 7.85
C PRO A 74 -26.94 -9.82 6.53
N ILE A 75 -27.42 -10.39 5.43
CA ILE A 75 -26.86 -10.17 4.09
C ILE A 75 -26.97 -8.69 3.72
N ARG A 76 -25.84 -8.09 3.33
CA ARG A 76 -25.77 -6.73 2.77
C ARG A 76 -25.01 -6.79 1.45
N MET A 77 -25.62 -6.32 0.37
CA MET A 77 -25.00 -6.19 -0.94
C MET A 77 -25.32 -4.80 -1.50
N ILE A 78 -24.28 -4.04 -1.83
CA ILE A 78 -24.42 -2.73 -2.50
C ILE A 78 -24.28 -2.97 -4.00
N VAL A 79 -25.31 -2.61 -4.76
CA VAL A 79 -25.26 -2.68 -6.23
C VAL A 79 -24.47 -1.47 -6.74
N SER A 80 -23.27 -1.70 -7.28
CA SER A 80 -22.42 -0.64 -7.83
C SER A 80 -22.83 -0.26 -9.25
N ASP A 81 -23.19 -1.25 -10.08
CA ASP A 81 -23.55 -1.06 -11.48
C ASP A 81 -24.63 -2.06 -11.91
N LYS A 82 -25.41 -1.67 -12.92
CA LYS A 82 -26.42 -2.52 -13.57
C LYS A 82 -26.23 -2.39 -15.08
N TYR A 83 -26.04 -3.51 -15.76
CA TYR A 83 -26.02 -3.58 -17.22
C TYR A 83 -27.19 -4.44 -17.72
N SER A 84 -27.70 -4.11 -18.92
CA SER A 84 -28.68 -4.93 -19.63
C SER A 84 -27.94 -5.69 -20.73
N VAL A 85 -28.06 -7.01 -20.73
CA VAL A 85 -27.60 -7.83 -21.87
C VAL A 85 -28.82 -8.08 -22.74
N SER A 86 -28.73 -7.63 -24.00
CA SER A 86 -29.69 -7.97 -25.06
C SER A 86 -29.39 -9.33 -25.66
#